data_AF-A0A3D3NTZ6-F1
#
_entry.id   AF-A0A3D3NTZ6-F1
#
_cell.length_a   1.000
_cell.length_b   1.000
_cell.length_c   1.000
_cell.angle_alpha   90.00
_cell.angle_beta   90.00
_cell.angle_gamma   90.00
#
_symmetry.space_group_name_H-M   'P 1'
#
loop_
_entity.id
_entity.type
_entity.pdbx_description
1 polymer ?
#
loop_
_entity_poly.entity_id
_entity_poly.type
_entity_poly.pdbx_seq_one_letter_code
_entity_poly.pdbx_strand_id
1 'polypeptide(L)' 'VVGKTGVHSQATLLQATGFQLPGFPSAGSWVSHALGSESDNLPSFVVLPD' A
#
# COMPACT_ATOMS: atom_id res chain seq x y z
N VAL A 1 -19.24 15.69 -0.33
CA VAL A 1 -17.86 15.25 -0.65
C VAL A 1 -17.97 14.04 -1.55
N VAL A 2 -17.41 14.09 -2.77
CA VAL A 2 -17.32 12.93 -3.68
C VAL A 2 -15.95 12.28 -3.48
N GLY A 3 -15.91 10.94 -3.40
CA GLY A 3 -14.68 10.16 -3.29
C GLY A 3 -13.84 10.25 -4.57
N LYS A 4 -12.52 10.09 -4.44
CA LYS A 4 -11.56 10.24 -5.54
C LYS A 4 -11.76 9.21 -6.68
N THR A 5 -12.43 8.10 -6.39
CA THR A 5 -12.80 7.03 -7.34
C THR A 5 -14.05 6.30 -6.84
N GLY A 6 -14.85 5.78 -7.77
CA GLY A 6 -16.01 4.90 -7.49
C GLY A 6 -15.72 3.41 -7.69
N VAL A 7 -14.50 3.05 -8.12
CA VAL A 7 -14.11 1.65 -8.34
C VAL A 7 -13.62 1.05 -7.04
N HIS A 8 -14.26 -0.02 -6.56
CA HIS A 8 -13.92 -0.68 -5.30
C HIS A 8 -12.41 -0.95 -5.17
N SER A 9 -11.80 -1.58 -6.18
CA SER A 9 -10.37 -1.94 -6.14
C SER A 9 -9.45 -0.71 -6.04
N GLN A 10 -9.72 0.38 -6.77
CA GLN A 10 -8.92 1.60 -6.69
C GLN A 10 -9.13 2.34 -5.36
N ALA A 11 -10.34 2.30 -4.81
CA ALA A 11 -10.62 2.86 -3.49
C ALA A 11 -9.88 2.08 -2.39
N THR A 12 -9.82 0.75 -2.51
CA THR A 12 -9.05 -0.11 -1.61
C THR A 12 -7.55 0.19 -1.69
N LEU A 13 -7.00 0.39 -2.90
CA LEU A 13 -5.61 0.82 -3.06
C LEU A 13 -5.37 2.18 -2.39
N LEU A 14 -6.24 3.16 -2.64
CA LEU A 14 -6.14 4.49 -2.05
C LEU A 14 -6.19 4.43 -0.51
N GLN A 15 -7.05 3.58 0.05
CA GLN A 15 -7.16 3.39 1.50
C GLN A 15 -5.92 2.75 2.11
N ALA A 16 -5.33 1.76 1.43
CA ALA A 16 -4.21 0.99 1.97
C ALA A 16 -2.84 1.63 1.73
N THR A 17 -2.64 2.29 0.58
CA THR A 17 -1.33 2.80 0.14
C THR A 17 -1.31 4.32 -0.01
N GLY A 18 -2.47 4.98 -0.09
CA GLY A 18 -2.58 6.40 -0.45
C GLY A 18 -2.54 6.67 -1.96
N PHE A 19 -2.37 5.63 -2.78
CA PHE A 19 -2.30 5.71 -4.24
C PHE A 19 -3.38 4.85 -4.88
N GLN A 20 -3.90 5.29 -6.03
CA GLN A 20 -4.92 4.52 -6.78
C GLN A 20 -4.32 3.45 -7.68
N LEU A 21 -2.99 3.48 -7.87
CA LEU A 21 -2.25 2.56 -8.70
C LEU A 21 -1.60 1.46 -7.83
N PRO A 22 -1.46 0.23 -8.34
CA PRO A 22 -0.64 -0.80 -7.71
C PRO A 22 0.86 -0.41 -7.76
N GLY A 23 1.70 -1.14 -7.01
CA GLY A 23 3.15 -0.89 -6.96
C GLY A 23 3.62 -0.05 -5.78
N PHE A 24 2.71 0.48 -4.96
CA PHE A 24 3.05 1.20 -3.73
C PHE A 24 2.88 0.29 -2.50
N PRO A 25 3.85 0.27 -1.57
CA PRO A 25 3.70 -0.47 -0.32
C PRO A 25 2.56 0.11 0.52
N SER A 26 1.80 -0.76 1.19
CA SER A 26 0.74 -0.33 2.11
C SER A 26 1.32 0.25 3.39
N ALA A 27 0.52 1.06 4.09
CA ALA A 27 0.88 1.52 5.44
C ALA A 27 1.20 0.34 6.39
N GLY A 28 0.44 -0.76 6.27
CA GLY A 28 0.69 -1.98 7.05
C GLY A 28 2.04 -2.63 6.74
N SER A 29 2.53 -2.56 5.51
CA SER A 29 3.85 -3.08 5.13
C SER A 29 4.99 -2.33 5.82
N TRP A 30 4.85 -1.01 5.97
CA TRP A 30 5.80 -0.18 6.72
C TRP A 30 5.70 -0.40 8.24
N VAL A 31 4.49 -0.58 8.76
CA VAL A 31 4.30 -0.91 10.19
C VAL A 31 4.93 -2.24 10.52
N SER A 32 4.72 -3.27 9.70
CA SER A 32 5.39 -4.58 9.87
C SER A 32 6.90 -4.44 9.82
N HIS A 33 7.44 -3.64 8.89
CA HIS A 33 8.87 -3.40 8.81
C HIS A 33 9.43 -2.78 10.10
N ALA A 34 8.72 -1.80 10.66
CA ALA A 34 9.10 -1.15 11.92
C ALA A 34 9.02 -2.09 13.14
N LEU A 35 8.14 -3.10 13.11
CA LEU A 35 8.02 -4.11 14.17
C LEU A 35 9.11 -5.19 14.11
N GLY A 36 9.82 -5.30 12.98
CA GLY A 36 10.90 -6.24 12.78
C GLY A 36 10.99 -6.69 11.33
N SER A 37 12.16 -6.49 10.73
CA SER A 37 12.44 -6.82 9.34
C SER A 37 13.91 -7.20 9.21
N GLU A 38 14.23 -8.18 8.34
CA GLU A 38 15.62 -8.51 7.99
C GLU A 38 16.26 -7.42 7.11
N SER A 39 15.43 -6.63 6.41
CA SER A 39 15.89 -5.49 5.64
C SER A 39 15.82 -4.21 6.47
N ASP A 40 16.85 -3.36 6.41
CA ASP A 40 16.87 -2.05 7.08
C ASP A 40 16.25 -0.92 6.24
N ASN A 41 16.04 -1.12 4.93
CA ASN A 41 15.67 -0.05 4.00
C ASN A 41 14.49 -0.39 3.06
N LEU A 42 13.86 -1.56 3.21
CA LEU A 42 12.76 -2.01 2.36
C LEU A 42 11.53 -2.42 3.18
N PRO A 43 10.30 -2.12 2.70
CA PRO A 43 9.08 -2.54 3.36
C PRO A 43 8.96 -4.06 3.38
N SER A 44 8.20 -4.62 4.33
CA SER A 44 8.10 -6.08 4.50
C SER A 44 7.50 -6.82 3.29
N PHE A 45 6.69 -6.15 2.48
CA PHE A 45 6.20 -6.65 1.19
C PHE A 45 5.76 -5.53 0.25
N VAL A 46 5.76 -5.80 -1.05
CA VAL A 46 5.21 -4.93 -2.10
C VAL A 46 4.37 -5.77 -3.07
N VAL A 47 3.26 -5.22 -3.55
CA VAL A 47 2.43 -5.84 -4.58
C VAL A 47 2.79 -5.23 -5.92
N LEU A 48 3.24 -6.07 -6.86
CA LEU A 48 3.52 -5.68 -8.23
C LEU A 48 2.29 -5.93 -9.11
N PRO A 49 1.97 -5.03 -10.06
CA PRO A 49 1.03 -5.34 -11.14
C PRO A 49 1.59 -6.50 -12.00
N ASP A 50 0.70 -7.23 -12.66
CA ASP A 50 1.08 -8.23 -13.67
C ASP A 50 1.78 -7.60 -14.88
#